data_AF-A0A7S2BE37-F1
#
_entry.id   AF-A0A7S2BE37-F1
#
_cell.length_a   1.000
_cell.length_b   1.000
_cell.length_c   1.000
_cell.angle_alpha   90.00
_cell.angle_beta   90.00
_cell.angle_gamma   90.00
#
_symmetry.space_group_name_H-M   'P 1'
#
loop_
_entity.id
_entity.type
_entity.pdbx_description
1 polymer ?
#
loop_
_entity_poly.entity_id
_entity_poly.type
_entity_poly.pdbx_seq_one_letter_code
_entity_poly.pdbx_strand_id
1 'polypeptide(L)'
;EKIVESNPLMEAFGNAKTLRNNNSSRFGKFTALHYSPQHTITGCHITNLLLEKARIVHQAEGERNFHIFYQLQAGAAAKYGLNGGATSQEYTKVCTTVSDMNDTEEYGLTVKSMKAVDIADAEIDSVMKIVAGVLQLGNVKFTNSDNSAVDGASSGALNAAAGMLGVSASKLQHALVHRVREIAGEAPVASPNNQEQSVHLRDATSKSVYSKLFDWLVTRINMTLDVDSASNPKFIGILDIFGFEDM
;
A
#
# COMPACT_ATOMS: atom_id res chain seq x y z
N GLU A 1 -4.18 -25.21 1.64
CA GLU A 1 -5.32 -24.36 1.23
C GLU A 1 -5.01 -22.89 1.47
N LYS A 2 -4.86 -22.44 2.72
CA LYS A 2 -4.55 -21.04 3.09
C LYS A 2 -3.38 -20.36 2.35
N ILE A 3 -2.31 -21.10 2.01
CA ILE A 3 -1.18 -20.57 1.21
C ILE A 3 -1.64 -20.13 -0.17
N VAL A 4 -2.50 -20.93 -0.83
CA VAL A 4 -3.01 -20.61 -2.17
C VAL A 4 -4.07 -19.52 -2.08
N GLU A 5 -4.88 -19.55 -1.03
CA GLU A 5 -5.96 -18.58 -0.81
C GLU A 5 -5.44 -17.17 -0.50
N SER A 6 -4.20 -17.01 -0.04
CA SER A 6 -3.60 -15.69 0.25
C SER A 6 -3.00 -15.00 -0.98
N ASN A 7 -2.84 -15.71 -2.10
CA ASN A 7 -2.22 -15.15 -3.32
C ASN A 7 -2.99 -13.95 -3.88
N PRO A 8 -4.32 -13.98 -4.06
CA PRO A 8 -5.05 -12.81 -4.56
C PRO A 8 -4.85 -11.56 -3.70
N LEU A 9 -4.78 -11.72 -2.37
CA LEU A 9 -4.46 -10.63 -1.45
C LEU A 9 -3.06 -10.08 -1.69
N MET A 10 -2.05 -10.94 -1.82
CA MET A 10 -0.68 -10.51 -2.06
C MET A 10 -0.53 -9.83 -3.43
N GLU A 11 -1.16 -10.36 -4.47
CA GLU A 11 -1.14 -9.78 -5.82
C GLU A 11 -1.86 -8.44 -5.86
N ALA A 12 -3.01 -8.30 -5.19
CA ALA A 12 -3.74 -7.04 -5.15
C ALA A 12 -2.87 -5.88 -4.59
N PHE A 13 -2.08 -6.15 -3.54
CA PHE A 13 -1.29 -5.11 -2.87
C PHE A 13 0.16 -5.01 -3.36
N GLY A 14 0.69 -6.06 -3.98
CA GLY A 14 2.09 -6.18 -4.36
C GLY A 14 2.34 -6.20 -5.86
N ASN A 15 1.31 -6.40 -6.68
CA ASN A 15 1.46 -6.46 -8.13
C ASN A 15 0.89 -5.20 -8.80
N ALA A 16 1.39 -4.93 -10.00
CA ALA A 16 0.92 -3.86 -10.85
C ALA A 16 1.10 -4.21 -12.33
N LYS A 17 0.38 -3.49 -13.18
CA LYS A 17 0.58 -3.53 -14.62
C LYS A 17 1.84 -2.74 -15.00
N THR A 18 2.78 -3.41 -15.66
CA THR A 18 3.93 -2.79 -16.34
C THR A 18 3.77 -2.89 -17.86
N LEU A 19 4.72 -2.33 -18.61
CA LEU A 19 4.75 -2.47 -20.07
C LEU A 19 4.93 -3.93 -20.55
N ARG A 20 5.50 -4.80 -19.71
CA ARG A 20 5.85 -6.18 -20.06
C ARG A 20 4.88 -7.21 -19.50
N ASN A 21 4.23 -6.91 -18.37
CA ASN A 21 3.36 -7.85 -17.67
C ASN A 21 2.22 -7.09 -16.97
N ASN A 22 0.98 -7.49 -17.25
CA ASN A 22 -0.22 -6.87 -16.68
C ASN A 22 -0.40 -7.16 -15.18
N ASN A 23 0.26 -8.19 -14.64
CA ASN A 23 0.23 -8.59 -13.22
C ASN A 23 1.66 -8.84 -12.71
N SER A 24 2.53 -7.83 -12.85
CA SER A 24 3.94 -7.92 -12.46
C SER A 24 4.10 -7.77 -10.94
N SER A 25 4.74 -8.75 -10.29
CA SER A 25 5.15 -8.63 -8.88
C SER A 25 6.11 -7.46 -8.71
N ARG A 26 5.81 -6.53 -7.81
CA ARG A 26 6.65 -5.36 -7.50
C ARG A 26 7.26 -5.45 -6.10
N PHE A 27 7.44 -6.68 -5.64
CA PHE A 27 8.10 -7.06 -4.41
C PHE A 27 8.71 -8.45 -4.62
N GLY A 28 9.82 -8.71 -3.93
CA GLY A 28 10.36 -10.04 -3.76
C GLY A 28 9.65 -10.77 -2.64
N LYS A 29 9.47 -12.08 -2.81
CA LYS A 29 8.79 -12.98 -1.90
C LYS A 29 9.69 -14.17 -1.65
N PHE A 30 10.11 -14.35 -0.41
CA PHE A 30 10.76 -15.58 0.01
C PHE A 30 9.78 -16.41 0.83
N THR A 31 9.49 -17.63 0.39
CA THR A 31 8.57 -18.55 1.06
C THR A 31 9.35 -19.73 1.62
N ALA A 32 9.38 -19.87 2.94
CA ALA A 32 9.95 -21.02 3.63
C ALA A 32 8.84 -22.03 3.93
N LEU A 33 8.87 -23.18 3.27
CA LEU A 33 7.96 -24.29 3.50
C LEU A 33 8.58 -25.27 4.50
N HIS A 34 7.97 -25.45 5.66
CA HIS A 34 8.44 -26.37 6.69
C HIS A 34 7.81 -27.75 6.52
N TYR A 35 8.59 -28.79 6.79
CA TYR A 35 8.16 -30.18 6.62
C TYR A 35 8.43 -31.03 7.84
N SER A 36 7.51 -31.94 8.15
CA SER A 36 7.71 -32.98 9.14
C SER A 36 8.77 -34.01 8.68
N PRO A 37 9.32 -34.82 9.60
CA PRO A 37 10.13 -35.99 9.22
C PRO A 37 9.41 -36.98 8.30
N GLN A 38 8.07 -36.94 8.25
CA GLN A 38 7.22 -37.76 7.38
C GLN A 38 6.98 -37.10 6.00
N HIS A 39 7.72 -36.05 5.65
CA HIS A 39 7.65 -35.33 4.38
C HIS A 39 6.29 -34.66 4.11
N THR A 40 5.57 -34.29 5.16
CA THR A 40 4.32 -33.52 5.06
C THR A 40 4.57 -32.04 5.39
N ILE A 41 3.91 -31.13 4.69
CA ILE A 41 4.00 -29.68 4.97
C ILE A 41 3.37 -29.42 6.33
N THR A 42 4.14 -28.82 7.25
CA THR A 42 3.67 -28.48 8.60
C THR A 42 3.32 -27.00 8.71
N GLY A 43 4.01 -26.13 7.99
CA GLY A 43 3.79 -24.69 8.05
C GLY A 43 4.51 -23.94 6.94
N CYS A 44 4.26 -22.64 6.87
CA CYS A 44 4.86 -21.76 5.87
C CYS A 44 5.14 -20.39 6.48
N HIS A 45 6.29 -19.81 6.13
CA HIS A 45 6.63 -18.44 6.47
C HIS A 45 6.98 -17.65 5.21
N ILE A 46 6.35 -16.49 5.03
CA ILE A 46 6.56 -15.59 3.90
C ILE A 46 7.33 -14.36 4.38
N THR A 47 8.50 -14.14 3.80
CA THR A 47 9.26 -12.90 3.98
C THR A 47 9.08 -12.02 2.76
N ASN A 48 8.53 -10.83 2.98
CA ASN A 48 8.49 -9.77 1.98
C ASN A 48 9.87 -9.12 1.84
N LEU A 49 10.31 -8.90 0.60
CA LEU A 49 11.57 -8.25 0.25
C LEU A 49 11.28 -7.11 -0.73
N LEU A 50 11.66 -5.88 -0.38
CA LEU A 50 11.79 -4.77 -1.34
C LEU A 50 10.52 -4.44 -2.15
N LEU A 51 9.41 -4.10 -1.48
CA LEU A 51 8.27 -3.47 -2.16
C LEU A 51 8.73 -2.19 -2.90
N GLU A 52 8.35 -2.05 -4.17
CA GLU A 52 8.65 -0.89 -5.02
C GLU A 52 7.83 0.35 -4.59
N LYS A 53 8.18 0.94 -3.45
CA LYS A 53 7.42 2.06 -2.85
C LYS A 53 7.28 3.26 -3.79
N ALA A 54 8.25 3.48 -4.69
CA ALA A 54 8.19 4.56 -5.66
C ALA A 54 6.93 4.53 -6.52
N ARG A 55 6.44 3.32 -6.87
CA ARG A 55 5.24 3.11 -7.68
C ARG A 55 3.97 3.72 -7.08
N ILE A 56 3.93 3.89 -5.76
CA ILE A 56 2.76 4.45 -5.07
C ILE A 56 2.48 5.88 -5.53
N VAL A 57 3.53 6.66 -5.80
CA VAL A 57 3.40 8.10 -6.08
C VAL A 57 3.74 8.48 -7.52
N HIS A 58 4.36 7.56 -8.26
CA HIS A 58 4.80 7.79 -9.63
C HIS A 58 4.70 6.50 -10.44
N GLN A 59 4.16 6.59 -11.66
CA GLN A 59 4.09 5.49 -12.63
C GLN A 59 4.55 6.00 -13.99
N ALA A 60 5.26 5.17 -14.74
CA ALA A 60 5.60 5.47 -16.13
C ALA A 60 4.35 5.44 -17.02
N GLU A 61 4.41 6.11 -18.17
CA GLU A 61 3.31 6.10 -19.13
C GLU A 61 2.97 4.65 -19.56
N GLY A 62 1.67 4.32 -19.55
CA GLY A 62 1.20 2.97 -19.86
C GLY A 62 1.18 1.99 -18.67
N GLU A 63 1.82 2.34 -17.55
CA GLU A 63 1.84 1.52 -16.34
C GLU A 63 0.80 1.93 -15.30
N ARG A 64 0.32 0.97 -14.50
CA ARG A 64 -0.56 1.23 -13.36
C ARG A 64 0.20 1.33 -12.05
N ASN A 65 -0.48 1.89 -11.05
CA ASN A 65 -0.17 1.68 -9.64
C ASN A 65 -0.58 0.24 -9.21
N PHE A 66 -0.42 -0.10 -7.94
CA PHE A 66 -0.85 -1.39 -7.39
C PHE A 66 -2.34 -1.66 -7.63
N HIS A 67 -2.70 -2.92 -7.91
CA HIS A 67 -4.06 -3.29 -8.32
C HIS A 67 -5.12 -2.88 -7.30
N ILE A 68 -4.82 -2.96 -6.00
CA ILE A 68 -5.76 -2.65 -4.93
C ILE A 68 -6.37 -1.25 -5.03
N PHE A 69 -5.63 -0.25 -5.53
CA PHE A 69 -6.18 1.10 -5.71
C PHE A 69 -7.36 1.10 -6.69
N TYR A 70 -7.19 0.41 -7.81
CA TYR A 70 -8.21 0.30 -8.86
C TYR A 70 -9.36 -0.62 -8.42
N GLN A 71 -9.04 -1.76 -7.78
CA GLN A 71 -10.03 -2.66 -7.20
C GLN A 71 -10.93 -1.95 -6.18
N LEU A 72 -10.35 -1.16 -5.27
CA LEU A 72 -11.11 -0.40 -4.29
C LEU A 72 -12.04 0.63 -4.93
N GLN A 73 -11.54 1.34 -5.95
CA GLN A 73 -12.31 2.34 -6.69
C GLN A 73 -13.43 1.70 -7.52
N ALA A 74 -13.23 0.50 -8.08
CA ALA A 74 -14.22 -0.20 -8.86
C ALA A 74 -15.26 -0.94 -7.99
N GLY A 75 -14.83 -1.52 -6.87
CA GLY A 75 -15.67 -2.37 -6.02
C GLY A 75 -16.36 -1.65 -4.86
N ALA A 76 -15.83 -0.52 -4.38
CA ALA A 76 -16.35 0.13 -3.17
C ALA A 76 -16.16 1.66 -3.11
N ALA A 77 -16.03 2.36 -4.25
CA ALA A 77 -15.78 3.81 -4.28
C ALA A 77 -16.75 4.64 -3.42
N ALA A 78 -18.05 4.34 -3.47
CA ALA A 78 -19.08 5.08 -2.74
C ALA A 78 -18.86 5.02 -1.22
N LYS A 79 -18.42 3.86 -0.70
CA LYS A 79 -18.18 3.66 0.73
C LYS A 79 -17.01 4.51 1.25
N TYR A 80 -16.00 4.74 0.43
CA TYR A 80 -14.76 5.43 0.83
C TYR A 80 -14.61 6.82 0.19
N GLY A 81 -15.65 7.36 -0.43
CA GLY A 81 -15.64 8.70 -1.01
C GLY A 81 -14.73 8.86 -2.23
N LEU A 82 -14.59 7.81 -3.05
CA LEU A 82 -13.71 7.78 -4.24
C LEU A 82 -14.49 7.86 -5.57
N ASN A 83 -15.66 8.49 -5.56
CA ASN A 83 -16.62 8.47 -6.68
C ASN A 83 -16.12 9.08 -8.00
N GLY A 84 -15.03 9.84 -7.99
CA GLY A 84 -14.42 10.38 -9.20
C GLY A 84 -13.64 9.34 -10.03
N GLY A 85 -13.48 8.10 -9.53
CA GLY A 85 -12.76 7.04 -10.22
C GLY A 85 -11.25 7.32 -10.37
N ALA A 86 -10.55 6.43 -11.09
CA ALA A 86 -9.09 6.44 -11.16
C ALA A 86 -8.49 7.70 -11.82
N THR A 87 -9.21 8.35 -12.74
CA THR A 87 -8.76 9.59 -13.41
C THR A 87 -8.80 10.81 -12.50
N SER A 88 -9.58 10.77 -11.42
CA SER A 88 -9.69 11.86 -10.44
C SER A 88 -8.62 11.85 -9.36
N GLN A 89 -7.81 10.80 -9.27
CA GLN A 89 -6.83 10.62 -8.21
C GLN A 89 -5.41 10.77 -8.74
N GLU A 90 -4.59 11.58 -8.07
CA GLU A 90 -3.22 11.88 -8.49
C GLU A 90 -2.39 10.61 -8.70
N TYR A 91 -2.55 9.60 -7.84
CA TYR A 91 -1.74 8.39 -7.83
C TYR A 91 -2.24 7.26 -8.75
N THR A 92 -3.36 7.42 -9.46
CA THR A 92 -3.89 6.38 -10.36
C THR A 92 -4.23 6.86 -11.77
N LYS A 93 -4.14 8.18 -12.03
CA LYS A 93 -4.59 8.79 -13.28
C LYS A 93 -3.74 8.45 -14.52
N VAL A 94 -2.51 7.94 -14.36
CA VAL A 94 -1.57 7.69 -15.48
C VAL A 94 -2.08 6.61 -16.44
N CYS A 95 -2.45 5.45 -15.90
CA CYS A 95 -3.11 4.38 -16.63
C CYS A 95 -4.17 3.76 -15.74
N THR A 96 -5.40 3.64 -16.26
CA THR A 96 -6.56 3.23 -15.46
C THR A 96 -7.10 1.86 -15.84
N THR A 97 -6.67 1.29 -16.96
CA THR A 97 -7.23 0.04 -17.50
C THR A 97 -6.17 -1.04 -17.75
N VAL A 98 -6.62 -2.29 -17.63
CA VAL A 98 -5.91 -3.52 -17.94
C VAL A 98 -6.89 -4.38 -18.73
N SER A 99 -6.49 -4.92 -19.88
CA SER A 99 -7.40 -5.54 -20.85
C SER A 99 -7.99 -6.88 -20.39
N ASP A 100 -7.30 -7.58 -19.50
CA ASP A 100 -7.58 -8.95 -19.05
C ASP A 100 -7.95 -9.02 -17.56
N MET A 101 -8.31 -7.89 -16.94
CA MET A 101 -8.61 -7.80 -15.51
C MET A 101 -9.91 -7.01 -15.28
N ASN A 102 -10.82 -7.57 -14.49
CA ASN A 102 -12.01 -6.87 -14.00
C ASN A 102 -11.80 -6.45 -12.54
N ASP A 103 -11.44 -5.18 -12.32
CA ASP A 103 -11.11 -4.67 -10.99
C ASP A 103 -12.26 -4.83 -9.95
N THR A 104 -13.54 -4.87 -10.39
CA THR A 104 -14.67 -5.12 -9.48
C THR A 104 -14.72 -6.58 -9.02
N GLU A 105 -14.48 -7.54 -9.92
CA GLU A 105 -14.43 -8.96 -9.57
C GLU A 105 -13.20 -9.27 -8.72
N GLU A 106 -12.05 -8.72 -9.10
CA GLU A 106 -10.80 -8.82 -8.34
C GLU A 106 -10.92 -8.24 -6.93
N TYR A 107 -11.65 -7.13 -6.73
CA TYR A 107 -11.95 -6.62 -5.39
C TYR A 107 -12.67 -7.67 -4.53
N GLY A 108 -13.65 -8.37 -5.11
CA GLY A 108 -14.37 -9.45 -4.42
C GLY A 108 -13.45 -10.62 -4.04
N LEU A 109 -12.55 -11.00 -4.94
CA LEU A 109 -11.53 -12.04 -4.68
C LEU A 109 -10.55 -11.62 -3.58
N THR A 110 -10.09 -10.38 -3.60
CA THR A 110 -9.20 -9.82 -2.56
C THR A 110 -9.87 -9.85 -1.18
N VAL A 111 -11.14 -9.40 -1.08
CA VAL A 111 -11.88 -9.43 0.19
C VAL A 111 -12.12 -10.88 0.65
N LYS A 112 -12.43 -11.79 -0.27
CA LYS A 112 -12.57 -13.22 0.06
C LYS A 112 -11.25 -13.82 0.56
N SER A 113 -10.13 -13.48 -0.08
CA SER A 113 -8.79 -13.89 0.31
C SER A 113 -8.42 -13.40 1.71
N MET A 114 -8.70 -12.13 2.04
CA MET A 114 -8.53 -11.58 3.39
C MET A 114 -9.30 -12.40 4.45
N LYS A 115 -10.54 -12.79 4.15
CA LYS A 115 -11.35 -13.62 5.07
C LYS A 115 -10.79 -15.02 5.24
N ALA A 116 -10.23 -15.62 4.18
CA ALA A 116 -9.62 -16.94 4.24
C ALA A 116 -8.35 -16.99 5.12
N VAL A 117 -7.65 -15.86 5.24
CA VAL A 117 -6.53 -15.66 6.16
C VAL A 117 -6.94 -14.96 7.46
N ASP A 118 -8.19 -15.18 7.90
CA ASP A 118 -8.70 -14.80 9.22
C ASP A 118 -8.56 -13.29 9.53
N ILE A 119 -8.65 -12.42 8.52
CA ILE A 119 -8.75 -10.96 8.72
C ILE A 119 -10.24 -10.61 8.89
N ALA A 120 -10.60 -10.04 10.04
CA ALA A 120 -11.98 -9.73 10.37
C ALA A 120 -12.54 -8.58 9.52
N ASP A 121 -13.86 -8.51 9.34
CA ASP A 121 -14.51 -7.46 8.51
C ASP A 121 -14.15 -6.03 8.95
N ALA A 122 -13.97 -5.79 10.25
CA ALA A 122 -13.53 -4.49 10.77
C ALA A 122 -12.06 -4.17 10.43
N GLU A 123 -11.20 -5.18 10.39
CA GLU A 123 -9.82 -5.04 9.94
C GLU A 123 -9.77 -4.82 8.43
N ILE A 124 -10.58 -5.52 7.64
CA ILE A 124 -10.73 -5.30 6.19
C ILE A 124 -11.17 -3.86 5.93
N ASP A 125 -12.18 -3.36 6.65
CA ASP A 125 -12.61 -1.96 6.54
C ASP A 125 -11.47 -0.98 6.84
N SER A 126 -10.65 -1.27 7.87
CA SER A 126 -9.50 -0.45 8.25
C SER A 126 -8.41 -0.47 7.16
N VAL A 127 -8.12 -1.63 6.58
CA VAL A 127 -7.18 -1.78 5.45
C VAL A 127 -7.64 -0.92 4.27
N MET A 128 -8.92 -1.02 3.89
CA MET A 128 -9.47 -0.27 2.76
C MET A 128 -9.52 1.24 3.04
N LYS A 129 -9.77 1.65 4.29
CA LYS A 129 -9.62 3.06 4.70
C LYS A 129 -8.19 3.55 4.53
N ILE A 130 -7.18 2.77 4.92
CA ILE A 130 -5.78 3.17 4.72
C ILE A 130 -5.47 3.35 3.22
N VAL A 131 -5.90 2.43 2.36
CA VAL A 131 -5.73 2.54 0.89
C VAL A 131 -6.41 3.80 0.36
N ALA A 132 -7.67 4.07 0.75
CA ALA A 132 -8.39 5.28 0.37
C ALA A 132 -7.70 6.55 0.90
N GLY A 133 -7.18 6.52 2.13
CA GLY A 133 -6.43 7.61 2.75
C GLY A 133 -5.17 7.96 1.97
N VAL A 134 -4.44 6.96 1.46
CA VAL A 134 -3.27 7.17 0.59
C VAL A 134 -3.66 7.85 -0.72
N LEU A 135 -4.77 7.44 -1.36
CA LEU A 135 -5.27 8.12 -2.57
C LEU A 135 -5.63 9.58 -2.30
N GLN A 136 -6.33 9.85 -1.21
CA GLN A 136 -6.72 11.20 -0.81
C GLN A 136 -5.51 12.06 -0.46
N LEU A 137 -4.47 11.49 0.17
CA LEU A 137 -3.20 12.18 0.40
C LEU A 137 -2.61 12.69 -0.91
N GLY A 138 -2.58 11.88 -1.97
CA GLY A 138 -2.05 12.28 -3.28
C GLY A 138 -2.72 13.50 -3.90
N ASN A 139 -3.99 13.75 -3.56
CA ASN A 139 -4.75 14.90 -4.04
C ASN A 139 -4.48 16.19 -3.23
N VAL A 140 -3.77 16.12 -2.11
CA VAL A 140 -3.35 17.31 -1.36
C VAL A 140 -2.34 18.10 -2.19
N LYS A 141 -2.65 19.36 -2.46
CA LYS A 141 -1.80 20.30 -3.18
C LYS A 141 -1.28 21.38 -2.22
N PHE A 142 -0.18 22.00 -2.59
CA PHE A 142 0.53 22.96 -1.75
C PHE A 142 0.77 24.25 -2.52
N THR A 143 0.73 25.39 -1.82
CA THR A 143 0.99 26.70 -2.41
C THR A 143 2.44 26.84 -2.85
N ASN A 144 2.67 27.52 -3.98
CA ASN A 144 4.01 27.82 -4.47
C ASN A 144 4.61 29.02 -3.70
N SER A 145 5.12 28.74 -2.51
CA SER A 145 5.75 29.72 -1.61
C SER A 145 6.87 29.06 -0.78
N ASP A 146 7.81 29.86 -0.30
CA ASP A 146 8.87 29.41 0.63
C ASP A 146 8.28 28.93 1.96
N ASN A 147 7.17 29.54 2.38
CA ASN A 147 6.34 29.08 3.48
C ASN A 147 5.08 28.46 2.88
N SER A 148 5.19 27.21 2.44
CA SER A 148 4.10 26.51 1.78
C SER A 148 2.95 26.21 2.75
N ALA A 149 1.73 26.22 2.24
CA ALA A 149 0.53 25.84 2.94
C ALA A 149 -0.27 24.85 2.08
N VAL A 150 -1.20 24.12 2.69
CA VAL A 150 -2.16 23.31 1.93
C VAL A 150 -3.05 24.26 1.12
N ASP A 151 -3.17 23.99 -0.18
CA ASP A 151 -4.07 24.72 -1.07
C ASP A 151 -5.52 24.55 -0.59
N GLY A 152 -6.24 25.66 -0.44
CA GLY A 152 -7.64 25.68 0.02
C GLY A 152 -8.56 24.79 -0.83
N ALA A 153 -8.30 24.67 -2.14
CA ALA A 153 -9.06 23.79 -3.03
C ALA A 153 -8.84 22.30 -2.73
N SER A 154 -7.72 21.94 -2.09
CA SER A 154 -7.38 20.56 -1.70
C SER A 154 -7.63 20.24 -0.22
N SER A 155 -8.17 21.19 0.55
CA SER A 155 -8.50 21.01 1.97
C SER A 155 -9.46 19.83 2.23
N GLY A 156 -10.40 19.59 1.30
CA GLY A 156 -11.29 18.43 1.35
C GLY A 156 -10.53 17.10 1.29
N ALA A 157 -9.51 17.00 0.44
CA ALA A 157 -8.67 15.81 0.31
C ALA A 157 -7.84 15.57 1.59
N LEU A 158 -7.28 16.63 2.19
CA LEU A 158 -6.58 16.54 3.47
C LEU A 158 -7.50 16.01 4.58
N ASN A 159 -8.72 16.56 4.69
CA ASN A 159 -9.69 16.15 5.70
C ASN A 159 -10.12 14.69 5.49
N ALA A 160 -10.37 14.29 4.24
CA ALA A 160 -10.70 12.91 3.89
C ALA A 160 -9.55 11.96 4.25
N ALA A 161 -8.31 12.29 3.87
CA ALA A 161 -7.12 11.52 4.22
C ALA A 161 -6.97 11.37 5.74
N ALA A 162 -7.09 12.46 6.49
CA ALA A 162 -6.98 12.44 7.94
C ALA A 162 -8.05 11.56 8.60
N GLY A 163 -9.31 11.66 8.14
CA GLY A 163 -10.41 10.84 8.64
C GLY A 163 -10.22 9.36 8.35
N MET A 164 -9.75 9.01 7.16
CA MET A 164 -9.49 7.62 6.76
C MET A 164 -8.29 7.01 7.52
N LEU A 165 -7.24 7.80 7.77
CA LEU A 165 -6.05 7.38 8.50
C LEU A 165 -6.22 7.45 10.03
N GLY A 166 -7.36 7.95 10.52
CA GLY A 166 -7.63 8.07 11.96
C GLY A 166 -6.75 9.09 12.68
N VAL A 167 -6.32 10.15 11.99
CA VAL A 167 -5.45 11.20 12.54
C VAL A 167 -6.14 12.57 12.53
N SER A 168 -5.62 13.50 13.33
CA SER A 168 -6.09 14.88 13.32
C SER A 168 -5.67 15.59 12.03
N ALA A 169 -6.64 16.20 11.32
CA ALA A 169 -6.38 16.95 10.09
C ALA A 169 -5.42 18.11 10.30
N SER A 170 -5.52 18.84 11.43
CA SER A 170 -4.59 19.93 11.74
C SER A 170 -3.17 19.46 12.01
N LYS A 171 -3.01 18.32 12.72
CA LYS A 171 -1.69 17.72 12.94
C LYS A 171 -1.10 17.19 11.64
N LEU A 172 -1.91 16.56 10.78
CA LEU A 172 -1.47 16.09 9.47
C LEU A 172 -1.04 17.26 8.58
N GLN A 173 -1.85 18.33 8.51
CA GLN A 173 -1.50 19.55 7.77
C GLN A 173 -0.17 20.11 8.25
N HIS A 174 -0.02 20.31 9.56
CA HIS A 174 1.20 20.85 10.13
C HIS A 174 2.41 19.98 9.79
N ALA A 175 2.28 18.65 9.91
CA ALA A 175 3.34 17.71 9.58
C ALA A 175 3.73 17.75 8.10
N LEU A 176 2.80 18.03 7.17
CA LEU A 176 3.10 18.10 5.74
C LEU A 176 3.82 19.39 5.34
N VAL A 177 3.60 20.49 6.05
CA VAL A 177 4.13 21.82 5.68
C VAL A 177 5.20 22.37 6.63
N HIS A 178 5.59 21.61 7.65
CA HIS A 178 6.70 21.94 8.55
C HIS A 178 7.68 20.78 8.66
N ARG A 179 8.96 21.13 8.75
CA ARG A 179 10.03 20.21 9.13
C ARG A 179 10.47 20.48 10.55
N VAL A 180 10.48 19.43 11.36
CA VAL A 180 11.04 19.47 12.73
C VAL A 180 12.49 19.03 12.66
N ARG A 181 13.39 19.80 13.28
CA ARG A 181 14.80 19.45 13.46
C ARG A 181 15.07 19.27 14.94
N GLU A 182 15.58 18.12 15.32
CA GLU A 182 16.10 17.89 16.67
C GLU A 182 17.53 18.42 16.75
N ILE A 183 17.79 19.25 17.76
CA ILE A 183 19.09 19.83 18.05
C ILE A 183 19.50 19.33 19.42
N ALA A 184 20.66 18.67 19.52
CA ALA A 184 21.12 18.08 20.77
C ALA A 184 21.23 19.14 21.87
N GLY A 185 20.55 18.90 23.00
CA GLY A 185 20.54 19.83 24.14
C GLY A 185 19.55 20.99 24.03
N GLU A 186 18.80 21.10 22.93
CA GLU A 186 17.82 22.17 22.69
C GLU A 186 16.43 21.60 22.39
N ALA A 187 15.41 22.47 22.47
CA ALA A 187 14.06 22.11 22.07
C ALA A 187 13.99 21.92 20.54
N PRO A 188 13.17 20.97 20.03
CA PRO A 188 13.00 20.79 18.60
C PRO A 188 12.52 22.07 17.91
N VAL A 189 13.14 22.41 16.78
CA VAL A 189 12.80 23.60 16.00
C VAL A 189 11.96 23.20 14.80
N ALA A 190 10.76 23.77 14.68
CA ALA A 190 9.91 23.62 13.51
C ALA A 190 10.11 24.79 12.54
N SER A 191 10.44 24.48 11.29
CA SER A 191 10.53 25.46 10.20
C SER A 191 9.52 25.13 9.10
N PRO A 192 8.89 26.13 8.46
CA PRO A 192 8.01 25.88 7.32
C PRO A 192 8.80 25.25 6.15
N ASN A 193 8.11 24.43 5.37
CA ASN A 193 8.61 23.82 4.14
C ASN A 193 8.25 24.70 2.94
N ASN A 194 9.09 24.66 1.89
CA ASN A 194 8.66 25.14 0.58
C ASN A 194 7.72 24.13 -0.11
N GLN A 195 7.19 24.46 -1.29
CA GLN A 195 6.24 23.61 -2.01
C GLN A 195 6.81 22.22 -2.32
N GLU A 196 8.02 22.16 -2.88
CA GLU A 196 8.68 20.91 -3.26
C GLU A 196 8.90 19.99 -2.06
N GLN A 197 9.38 20.55 -0.95
CA GLN A 197 9.57 19.82 0.30
C GLN A 197 8.25 19.26 0.84
N SER A 198 7.15 20.03 0.75
CA SER A 198 5.83 19.58 1.20
C SER A 198 5.27 18.46 0.32
N VAL A 199 5.47 18.55 -1.00
CA VAL A 199 5.13 17.48 -1.96
C VAL A 199 5.94 16.21 -1.65
N HIS A 200 7.25 16.34 -1.47
CA HIS A 200 8.11 15.21 -1.15
C HIS A 200 7.72 14.56 0.18
N LEU A 201 7.35 15.36 1.19
CA LEU A 201 6.92 14.85 2.49
C LEU A 201 5.59 14.10 2.40
N ARG A 202 4.59 14.65 1.69
CA ARG A 202 3.33 13.95 1.37
C ARG A 202 3.60 12.60 0.71
N ASP A 203 4.45 12.58 -0.31
CA ASP A 203 4.77 11.36 -1.04
C ASP A 203 5.54 10.34 -0.17
N ALA A 204 6.48 10.81 0.65
CA ALA A 204 7.17 9.96 1.62
C ALA A 204 6.21 9.37 2.67
N THR A 205 5.24 10.14 3.14
CA THR A 205 4.18 9.66 4.04
C THR A 205 3.33 8.59 3.34
N SER A 206 2.85 8.83 2.13
CA SER A 206 2.09 7.86 1.34
C SER A 206 2.85 6.53 1.16
N LYS A 207 4.14 6.61 0.79
CA LYS A 207 5.05 5.46 0.67
C LYS A 207 5.19 4.68 1.97
N SER A 208 5.40 5.39 3.07
CA SER A 208 5.60 4.79 4.39
C SER A 208 4.34 4.09 4.90
N VAL A 209 3.19 4.75 4.78
CA VAL A 209 1.88 4.21 5.20
C VAL A 209 1.56 2.93 4.42
N TYR A 210 1.63 2.97 3.09
CA TYR A 210 1.33 1.79 2.28
C TYR A 210 2.33 0.64 2.50
N SER A 211 3.63 0.95 2.63
CA SER A 211 4.64 -0.07 2.94
C SER A 211 4.35 -0.77 4.28
N LYS A 212 4.01 -0.01 5.32
CA LYS A 212 3.66 -0.59 6.63
C LYS A 212 2.37 -1.39 6.58
N LEU A 213 1.39 -0.97 5.78
CA LEU A 213 0.19 -1.74 5.53
C LEU A 213 0.52 -3.09 4.88
N PHE A 214 1.39 -3.09 3.86
CA PHE A 214 1.80 -4.32 3.18
C PHE A 214 2.55 -5.27 4.12
N ASP A 215 3.49 -4.77 4.91
CA ASP A 215 4.21 -5.57 5.93
C ASP A 215 3.23 -6.15 6.98
N TRP A 216 2.22 -5.38 7.36
CA TRP A 216 1.16 -5.86 8.26
C TRP A 216 0.32 -6.97 7.63
N LEU A 217 -0.07 -6.85 6.35
CA LEU A 217 -0.80 -7.90 5.64
C LEU A 217 0.01 -9.20 5.55
N VAL A 218 1.31 -9.11 5.25
CA VAL A 218 2.21 -10.27 5.24
C VAL A 218 2.31 -10.91 6.63
N THR A 219 2.38 -10.08 7.67
CA THR A 219 2.37 -10.56 9.07
C THR A 219 1.08 -11.30 9.40
N ARG A 220 -0.08 -10.76 8.99
CA ARG A 220 -1.39 -11.42 9.16
C ARG A 220 -1.47 -12.75 8.43
N ILE A 221 -0.99 -12.81 7.19
CA ILE A 221 -0.92 -14.06 6.44
C ILE A 221 -0.05 -15.07 7.21
N ASN A 222 1.15 -14.69 7.64
CA ASN A 222 2.05 -15.57 8.39
C ASN A 222 1.44 -16.09 9.69
N MET A 223 0.66 -15.28 10.42
CA MET A 223 -0.05 -15.75 11.63
C MET A 223 -1.01 -16.92 11.35
N THR A 224 -1.52 -17.04 10.13
CA THR A 224 -2.39 -18.17 9.73
C THR A 224 -1.64 -19.36 9.14
N LEU A 225 -0.38 -19.16 8.73
CA LEU A 225 0.44 -20.16 8.05
C LEU A 225 1.50 -20.79 8.96
N ASP A 226 1.90 -20.10 10.02
CA ASP A 226 2.94 -20.55 10.93
C ASP A 226 2.35 -21.55 11.94
N VAL A 227 2.82 -22.79 11.85
CA VAL A 227 2.52 -23.85 12.81
C VAL A 227 3.86 -24.30 13.38
N ASP A 228 4.14 -23.81 14.59
CA ASP A 228 5.21 -24.24 15.49
C ASP A 228 6.58 -24.50 14.81
N SER A 229 7.09 -23.47 14.12
CA SER A 229 8.41 -23.42 13.48
C SER A 229 9.57 -23.68 14.45
N ALA A 230 9.34 -23.58 15.77
CA ALA A 230 10.31 -23.93 16.81
C ALA A 230 10.63 -25.44 16.88
N SER A 231 9.76 -26.30 16.34
CA SER A 231 9.90 -27.76 16.46
C SER A 231 10.72 -28.41 15.35
N ASN A 232 10.91 -27.76 14.19
CA ASN A 232 11.60 -28.38 13.05
C ASN A 232 12.31 -27.37 12.12
N PRO A 233 13.65 -27.30 12.12
CA PRO A 233 14.41 -26.29 11.39
C PRO A 233 14.55 -26.58 9.88
N LYS A 234 14.08 -27.72 9.38
CA LYS A 234 14.19 -28.08 7.96
C LYS A 234 13.08 -27.43 7.15
N PHE A 235 13.45 -26.68 6.12
CA PHE A 235 12.52 -26.05 5.20
C PHE A 235 13.03 -26.13 3.75
N ILE A 236 12.11 -25.97 2.79
CA ILE A 236 12.41 -25.68 1.40
C ILE A 236 12.13 -24.20 1.17
N GLY A 237 13.15 -23.44 0.78
CA GLY A 237 13.04 -22.02 0.46
C GLY A 237 12.73 -21.81 -1.01
N ILE A 238 11.67 -21.07 -1.29
CA ILE A 238 11.30 -20.62 -2.63
C ILE A 238 11.51 -19.12 -2.68
N LEU A 239 12.45 -18.67 -3.52
CA LEU A 239 12.68 -17.25 -3.75
C LEU A 239 12.04 -16.86 -5.09
N ASP A 240 11.06 -15.96 -5.01
CA ASP A 240 10.40 -15.33 -6.14
C ASP A 240 10.73 -13.85 -6.09
N ILE A 241 11.49 -13.35 -7.07
CA ILE A 241 11.93 -11.95 -7.10
C ILE A 241 11.62 -11.38 -8.48
N PHE A 242 11.20 -10.12 -8.49
CA PHE A 242 10.99 -9.41 -9.74
C PHE A 242 12.29 -9.36 -10.55
N GLY A 243 12.17 -9.56 -11.86
CA GLY A 243 13.31 -9.51 -12.78
C GLY A 243 13.87 -8.10 -12.92
N PHE A 244 15.05 -8.00 -13.53
CA PHE A 244 15.62 -6.70 -13.90
C PHE A 244 14.70 -6.03 -14.94
N GLU A 245 14.22 -4.84 -14.61
CA GLU A 245 13.50 -3.97 -15.54
C GLU A 245 14.34 -2.70 -15.72
N ASP A 246 14.63 -2.35 -16.97
CA ASP A 246 15.31 -1.10 -17.30
C ASP A 246 14.34 0.05 -16.99
N MET A 247 14.78 0.97 -16.13
CA MET A 247 14.05 2.22 -15.83
C MET A 247 14.28 3.27 -16.91
#